data_AF-A0AB39WP68-F1
#
_entry.id   AF-A0AB39WP68-F1
#
_cell.length_a   1.000
_cell.length_b   1.000
_cell.length_c   1.000
_cell.angle_alpha   90.00
_cell.angle_beta   90.00
_cell.angle_gamma   90.00
#
_symmetry.space_group_name_H-M   'P 1'
#
loop_
_entity.id
_entity.type
_entity.pdbx_description
1 polymer ?
#
loop_
_entity_poly.entity_id
_entity_poly.type
_entity_poly.pdbx_seq_one_letter_code
_entity_poly.pdbx_strand_id
1 'polypeptide(L)'
;MKKDIIIPEVENVFIAAVQEWSDDFMEKVWYAYLVNDSDYLIESVMVVSKAFGTIDGEMKKTSLLRHAFVQIPAVSVVKIEMIEKSVLTLNNEFSVSYFIGNKLYDKKFIFKANTINETDVEEVPILFVDGVIIR
;
A
#
# COMPACT_ATOMS: atom_id res chain seq x y z
N MET A 1 26.41 16.38 0.25
CA MET A 1 25.61 15.71 1.28
C MET A 1 24.71 16.77 1.90
N LYS A 2 23.40 16.73 1.63
CA LYS A 2 22.47 17.73 2.14
C LYS A 2 22.19 17.43 3.62
N LYS A 3 22.16 18.52 4.41
CA LYS A 3 21.91 18.61 5.85
C LYS A 3 20.79 17.68 6.32
N ASP A 4 20.88 17.23 7.57
CA ASP A 4 19.95 16.33 8.26
C ASP A 4 18.48 16.68 7.99
N ILE A 5 17.84 15.90 7.11
CA ILE A 5 16.41 16.01 6.84
C ILE A 5 15.71 15.21 7.93
N ILE A 6 14.94 15.89 8.77
CA ILE A 6 14.05 15.24 9.72
C ILE A 6 12.83 14.76 8.94
N ILE A 7 12.72 13.45 8.75
CA ILE A 7 11.52 12.81 8.20
C ILE A 7 10.51 12.72 9.36
N PRO A 8 9.34 13.36 9.26
CA PRO A 8 8.34 13.28 10.33
C PRO A 8 7.69 11.88 10.38
N GLU A 9 7.08 11.56 11.51
CA GLU A 9 6.32 10.32 11.66
C GLU A 9 5.08 10.35 10.76
N VAL A 10 4.77 9.21 10.13
CA VAL A 10 3.58 9.03 9.31
C VAL A 10 2.46 8.51 10.20
N GLU A 11 1.51 9.40 10.49
CA GLU A 11 0.26 9.12 11.17
C GLU A 11 -0.90 9.22 10.15
N ASN A 12 -1.87 8.31 10.21
CA ASN A 12 -3.11 8.31 9.41
C ASN A 12 -2.96 8.20 7.87
N VAL A 13 -1.76 7.90 7.38
CA VAL A 13 -1.54 7.46 5.98
C VAL A 13 -1.05 6.02 5.99
N PHE A 14 -1.79 5.12 5.35
CA PHE A 14 -1.54 3.68 5.44
C PHE A 14 -1.98 2.92 4.19
N ILE A 15 -1.59 1.65 4.08
CA ILE A 15 -1.98 0.79 2.96
C ILE A 15 -3.06 -0.19 3.43
N ALA A 16 -4.06 -0.41 2.58
CA ALA A 16 -5.05 -1.46 2.76
C ALA A 16 -5.07 -2.39 1.55
N ALA A 17 -5.22 -3.70 1.78
CA ALA A 17 -5.55 -4.67 0.76
C ALA A 17 -7.03 -5.03 0.87
N VAL A 18 -7.80 -4.87 -0.21
CA VAL A 18 -9.26 -5.07 -0.24
C VAL A 18 -9.62 -6.03 -1.36
N GLN A 19 -10.60 -6.91 -1.14
CA GLN A 19 -11.13 -7.75 -2.21
C GLN A 19 -12.19 -7.02 -3.04
N GLU A 20 -12.07 -7.11 -4.36
CA GLU A 20 -13.09 -6.67 -5.31
C GLU A 20 -13.37 -7.77 -6.34
N TRP A 21 -14.59 -7.79 -6.86
CA TRP A 21 -14.94 -8.67 -7.97
C TRP A 21 -14.22 -8.23 -9.24
N SER A 22 -13.53 -9.16 -9.90
CA SER A 22 -12.94 -8.95 -11.22
C SER A 22 -13.71 -9.72 -12.28
N ASP A 23 -14.25 -9.02 -13.27
CA ASP A 23 -14.90 -9.64 -14.43
C ASP A 23 -13.91 -10.39 -15.33
N ASP A 24 -12.65 -9.98 -15.35
CA ASP A 24 -11.60 -10.63 -16.15
C ASP A 24 -11.24 -12.01 -15.61
N PHE A 25 -11.21 -12.15 -14.28
CA PHE A 25 -10.86 -13.41 -13.61
C PHE A 25 -12.08 -14.20 -13.12
N MET A 26 -13.28 -13.59 -13.15
CA MET A 26 -14.51 -14.16 -12.61
C MET A 26 -14.38 -14.62 -11.15
N GLU A 27 -13.57 -13.90 -10.36
CA GLU A 27 -13.35 -14.15 -8.94
C GLU A 27 -13.08 -12.84 -8.17
N LYS A 28 -13.08 -12.92 -6.84
CA LYS A 28 -12.58 -11.83 -6.00
C LYS A 28 -11.06 -11.79 -6.05
N VAL A 29 -10.51 -10.61 -6.37
CA VAL A 29 -9.07 -10.35 -6.37
C VAL A 29 -8.73 -9.26 -5.38
N TRP A 30 -7.50 -9.27 -4.88
CA TRP A 30 -7.03 -8.27 -3.94
C TRP A 30 -6.50 -7.04 -4.68
N TYR A 31 -6.89 -5.85 -4.22
CA TYR A 31 -6.35 -4.56 -4.64
C TYR A 31 -5.69 -3.85 -3.47
N ALA A 32 -4.50 -3.29 -3.70
CA ALA A 32 -3.86 -2.38 -2.77
C ALA A 32 -4.44 -0.96 -2.92
N TYR A 33 -4.68 -0.31 -1.80
CA TYR A 33 -5.14 1.06 -1.69
C TYR A 33 -4.19 1.86 -0.80
N LEU A 34 -3.93 3.12 -1.18
CA LEU A 34 -3.35 4.11 -0.28
C LEU A 34 -4.49 4.90 0.34
N VAL A 35 -4.57 4.85 1.67
CA VAL A 35 -5.58 5.55 2.46
C VAL A 35 -4.93 6.77 3.09
N ASN A 36 -5.49 7.94 2.81
CA ASN A 36 -5.17 9.19 3.48
C ASN A 36 -6.32 9.56 4.42
N ASP A 37 -6.25 9.06 5.66
CA ASP A 37 -7.19 9.36 6.75
C ASP A 37 -6.74 10.56 7.59
N SER A 38 -5.88 11.41 7.02
CA SER A 38 -5.44 12.65 7.66
C SER A 38 -6.27 13.85 7.21
N ASP A 39 -6.18 14.95 7.96
CA ASP A 39 -6.78 16.24 7.63
C ASP A 39 -5.99 17.02 6.56
N TYR A 40 -4.98 16.41 5.93
CA TYR A 40 -4.07 17.08 5.01
C TYR A 40 -4.18 16.55 3.59
N LEU A 41 -4.09 17.47 2.63
CA LEU A 41 -3.74 17.12 1.25
C LEU A 41 -2.31 16.57 1.22
N ILE A 42 -2.11 15.40 0.64
CA ILE A 42 -0.77 14.88 0.36
C ILE A 42 -0.46 15.03 -1.14
N GLU A 43 0.74 15.50 -1.45
CA GLU A 43 1.14 15.89 -2.80
C GLU A 43 2.37 15.12 -3.27
N SER A 44 2.53 15.01 -4.59
CA SER A 44 3.68 14.35 -5.24
C SER A 44 3.93 12.95 -4.68
N VAL A 45 2.86 12.16 -4.57
CA VAL A 45 2.88 10.84 -3.95
C VAL A 45 3.53 9.85 -4.90
N MET A 46 4.51 9.10 -4.40
CA MET A 46 5.16 7.99 -5.09
C MET A 46 5.04 6.74 -4.24
N VAL A 47 4.35 5.73 -4.80
CA VAL A 47 4.28 4.38 -4.23
C VAL A 47 5.15 3.45 -5.06
N VAL A 48 6.13 2.82 -4.43
CA VAL A 48 6.97 1.79 -5.04
C VAL A 48 6.64 0.45 -4.41
N SER A 49 6.11 -0.49 -5.19
CA SER A 49 5.75 -1.81 -4.71
C SER A 49 6.71 -2.89 -5.21
N LYS A 50 6.87 -3.94 -4.40
CA LYS A 50 7.58 -5.17 -4.73
C LYS A 50 7.14 -6.29 -3.79
N ALA A 51 7.27 -7.54 -4.23
CA ALA A 51 7.16 -8.70 -3.37
C ALA A 51 8.49 -9.46 -3.29
N PHE A 52 8.76 -10.07 -2.14
CA PHE A 52 9.96 -10.88 -1.91
C PHE A 52 9.75 -11.95 -0.83
N GLY A 53 10.49 -13.05 -0.96
CA GLY A 53 10.44 -14.15 0.00
C GLY A 53 11.05 -15.41 -0.58
N THR A 54 10.72 -16.55 0.01
CA THR A 54 11.18 -17.86 -0.44
C THR A 54 9.97 -18.72 -0.78
N ILE A 55 9.98 -19.30 -1.98
CA ILE A 55 8.98 -20.29 -2.43
C ILE A 55 9.77 -21.54 -2.84
N ASP A 56 9.40 -22.69 -2.28
CA ASP A 56 10.04 -23.99 -2.57
C ASP A 56 11.57 -23.99 -2.42
N GLY A 57 12.08 -23.25 -1.43
CA GLY A 57 13.52 -23.13 -1.17
C GLY A 57 14.26 -22.13 -2.07
N GLU A 58 13.58 -21.53 -3.05
CA GLU A 58 14.16 -20.51 -3.93
C GLU A 58 13.76 -19.10 -3.50
N MET A 59 14.73 -18.19 -3.48
CA MET A 59 14.44 -16.77 -3.30
C MET A 59 13.67 -16.24 -4.50
N LYS A 60 12.48 -15.68 -4.26
CA LYS A 60 11.67 -14.98 -5.25
C LYS A 60 11.65 -13.50 -4.92
N LYS A 61 11.71 -12.67 -5.96
CA LYS A 61 11.60 -11.23 -5.89
C LYS A 61 10.98 -10.71 -7.17
N THR A 62 9.95 -9.88 -7.06
CA THR A 62 9.31 -9.28 -8.24
C THR A 62 10.07 -8.05 -8.71
N SER A 63 9.73 -7.59 -9.92
CA SER A 63 10.11 -6.26 -10.39
C SER A 63 9.53 -5.18 -9.47
N LEU A 64 10.16 -4.00 -9.50
CA LEU A 64 9.66 -2.81 -8.83
C LEU A 64 8.60 -2.13 -9.70
N LEU A 65 7.39 -1.96 -9.18
CA LEU A 65 6.35 -1.14 -9.81
C LEU A 65 6.33 0.25 -9.16
N ARG A 66 5.96 1.27 -9.94
CA ARG A 66 5.95 2.68 -9.50
C ARG A 66 4.63 3.32 -9.89
N HIS A 67 3.94 3.84 -8.90
CA HIS A 67 2.67 4.53 -9.04
C HIS A 67 2.84 5.95 -8.52
N ALA A 68 2.55 6.92 -9.38
CA ALA A 68 2.67 8.33 -9.05
C ALA A 68 1.30 8.99 -9.05
N PHE A 69 0.97 9.67 -7.95
CA PHE A 69 -0.26 10.46 -7.83
C PHE A 69 0.13 11.91 -7.57
N VAL A 70 -0.47 12.82 -8.34
CA VAL A 70 -0.17 14.26 -8.21
C VAL A 70 -0.59 14.75 -6.84
N GLN A 71 -1.81 14.39 -6.41
CA GLN A 71 -2.39 14.78 -5.13
C GLN A 71 -3.38 13.71 -4.66
N ILE A 72 -3.48 13.52 -3.35
CA ILE A 72 -4.52 12.71 -2.70
C ILE A 72 -5.15 13.60 -1.61
N PRO A 73 -6.43 14.00 -1.75
CA PRO A 73 -7.12 14.84 -0.77
C PRO A 73 -7.11 14.27 0.65
N ALA A 74 -7.32 15.15 1.63
CA ALA A 74 -7.63 14.74 3.00
C ALA A 74 -8.85 13.82 3.02
N VAL A 75 -8.86 12.85 3.94
CA VAL A 75 -9.97 11.88 4.14
C VAL A 75 -10.39 11.23 2.81
N SER A 76 -9.42 10.69 2.08
CA SER A 76 -9.66 10.06 0.79
C SER A 76 -8.75 8.86 0.54
N VAL A 77 -9.04 8.11 -0.52
CA VAL A 77 -8.34 6.87 -0.88
C VAL A 77 -8.07 6.82 -2.37
N VAL A 78 -6.98 6.17 -2.75
CA VAL A 78 -6.69 5.84 -4.15
C VAL A 78 -6.33 4.37 -4.30
N LYS A 79 -6.86 3.76 -5.34
CA LYS A 79 -6.47 2.40 -5.76
C LYS A 79 -5.07 2.47 -6.37
N ILE A 80 -4.18 1.59 -5.91
CA ILE A 80 -2.79 1.48 -6.39
C ILE A 80 -2.70 0.44 -7.49
N GLU A 81 -2.89 -0.83 -7.15
CA GLU A 81 -2.71 -1.95 -8.06
C GLU A 81 -3.44 -3.21 -7.61
N MET A 82 -3.66 -4.14 -8.54
CA MET A 82 -4.07 -5.51 -8.20
C MET A 82 -2.88 -6.27 -7.62
N ILE A 83 -3.10 -7.04 -6.56
CA ILE A 83 -2.12 -7.93 -5.96
C ILE A 83 -2.33 -9.33 -6.53
N GLU A 84 -1.35 -9.83 -7.28
CA GLU A 84 -1.44 -11.17 -7.84
C GLU A 84 -1.51 -12.24 -6.74
N LYS A 85 -2.35 -13.27 -6.95
CA LYS A 85 -2.50 -14.39 -6.01
C LYS A 85 -1.18 -15.10 -5.71
N SER A 86 -0.29 -15.16 -6.70
CA SER A 86 1.04 -15.77 -6.61
C SER A 86 1.96 -15.07 -5.61
N VAL A 87 1.74 -13.77 -5.33
CA VAL A 87 2.57 -12.98 -4.41
C VAL A 87 1.97 -12.83 -3.01
N LEU A 88 0.75 -13.31 -2.76
CA LEU A 88 0.14 -13.32 -1.42
C LEU A 88 0.93 -14.17 -0.41
N THR A 89 1.66 -15.17 -0.91
CA THR A 89 2.56 -16.03 -0.13
C THR A 89 3.93 -15.39 0.14
N LEU A 90 4.17 -14.20 -0.39
CA LEU A 90 5.41 -13.42 -0.24
C LEU A 90 5.17 -12.21 0.67
N ASN A 91 6.26 -11.60 1.15
CA ASN A 91 6.16 -10.29 1.77
C ASN A 91 5.92 -9.24 0.69
N ASN A 92 4.82 -8.51 0.78
CA ASN A 92 4.47 -7.42 -0.13
C ASN A 92 4.86 -6.09 0.52
N GLU A 93 5.87 -5.43 -0.05
CA GLU A 93 6.40 -4.15 0.43
C GLU A 93 5.92 -3.01 -0.46
N PHE A 94 5.36 -1.98 0.18
CA PHE A 94 4.99 -0.70 -0.42
C PHE A 94 5.81 0.40 0.25
N SER A 95 6.74 1.00 -0.47
CA SER A 95 7.42 2.23 -0.04
C SER A 95 6.61 3.42 -0.54
N VAL A 96 6.11 4.24 0.38
CA VAL A 96 5.27 5.40 0.08
C VAL A 96 6.01 6.66 0.50
N SER A 97 6.19 7.58 -0.44
CA SER A 97 6.75 8.90 -0.19
C SER A 97 5.79 9.98 -0.70
N TYR A 98 5.63 11.06 0.05
CA TYR A 98 4.72 12.15 -0.28
C TYR A 98 5.10 13.43 0.46
N PHE A 99 4.51 14.54 0.06
CA PHE A 99 4.67 15.82 0.73
C PHE A 99 3.38 16.27 1.42
N ILE A 100 3.52 16.85 2.61
CA ILE A 100 2.50 17.73 3.20
C ILE A 100 3.13 19.12 3.25
N GLY A 101 2.65 20.03 2.39
CA GLY A 101 3.30 21.32 2.18
C GLY A 101 4.75 21.14 1.69
N ASN A 102 5.73 21.60 2.47
CA ASN A 102 7.15 21.51 2.12
C ASN A 102 7.91 20.36 2.82
N LYS A 103 7.22 19.51 3.59
CA LYS A 103 7.83 18.40 4.34
C LYS A 103 7.63 17.09 3.60
N LEU A 104 8.74 16.37 3.39
CA LEU A 104 8.74 15.02 2.84
C LEU A 104 8.46 14.00 3.95
N TYR A 105 7.53 13.10 3.67
CA TYR A 105 7.23 11.91 4.44
C TYR A 105 7.63 10.70 3.61
N ASP A 106 8.16 9.67 4.27
CA ASP A 106 8.56 8.41 3.64
C ASP A 106 8.32 7.27 4.64
N LYS A 107 7.61 6.22 4.21
CA LYS A 107 7.36 5.04 5.05
C LYS A 107 7.28 3.77 4.21
N LYS A 108 7.73 2.68 4.81
CA LYS A 108 7.61 1.33 4.25
C LYS A 108 6.53 0.57 4.98
N PHE A 109 5.61 0.02 4.20
CA PHE A 109 4.55 -0.85 4.65
C PHE A 109 4.83 -2.26 4.14
N ILE A 110 4.76 -3.26 5.00
CA ILE A 110 5.00 -4.65 4.62
C ILE A 110 3.85 -5.51 5.12
N PHE A 111 3.07 -6.03 4.19
CA PHE A 111 2.23 -7.19 4.47
C PHE A 111 3.14 -8.41 4.48
N LYS A 112 3.16 -9.14 5.60
CA LYS A 112 3.95 -10.36 5.69
C LYS A 112 3.33 -11.45 4.84
N ALA A 113 4.14 -12.41 4.44
CA ALA A 113 3.67 -13.59 3.73
C ALA A 113 2.41 -14.19 4.38
N ASN A 114 1.38 -14.42 3.58
CA ASN A 114 0.08 -15.00 3.95
C ASN A 114 -0.80 -14.16 4.89
N THR A 115 -0.46 -12.89 5.17
CA THR A 115 -1.32 -12.04 6.02
C THR A 115 -2.42 -11.33 5.24
N ILE A 116 -2.31 -11.21 3.92
CA ILE A 116 -3.42 -10.75 3.08
C ILE A 116 -4.34 -11.95 2.85
N ASN A 117 -5.37 -12.08 3.66
CA ASN A 117 -6.32 -13.18 3.67
C ASN A 117 -7.69 -12.71 4.17
N GLU A 118 -8.71 -13.55 4.03
CA GLU A 118 -10.10 -13.22 4.39
C GLU A 118 -10.40 -13.37 5.90
N THR A 119 -9.47 -13.93 6.68
CA THR A 119 -9.70 -14.22 8.11
C THR A 119 -9.29 -13.07 9.02
N ASP A 120 -8.32 -12.26 8.60
CA ASP A 120 -7.73 -11.17 9.40
C ASP A 120 -8.08 -9.79 8.81
N VAL A 121 -9.36 -9.58 8.50
CA VAL A 121 -9.86 -8.32 7.93
C VAL A 121 -10.46 -7.40 8.98
N GLU A 122 -10.33 -6.09 8.75
CA GLU A 122 -11.01 -5.02 9.48
C GLU A 122 -11.63 -4.04 8.48
N GLU A 123 -12.60 -3.23 8.93
CA GLU A 123 -13.22 -2.22 8.08
C GLU A 123 -12.17 -1.17 7.68
N VAL A 124 -11.98 -0.98 6.37
CA VAL A 124 -11.07 0.03 5.84
C VAL A 124 -11.74 1.40 5.92
N PRO A 125 -11.19 2.37 6.67
CA PRO A 125 -11.73 3.71 6.74
C PRO A 125 -11.91 4.32 5.36
N ILE A 126 -12.96 5.11 5.18
CA ILE A 126 -13.34 5.83 3.95
C ILE A 126 -13.87 4.92 2.83
N LEU A 127 -13.39 3.68 2.71
CA LEU A 127 -13.92 2.71 1.75
C LEU A 127 -15.17 1.97 2.25
N PHE A 128 -15.33 1.82 3.57
CA PHE A 128 -16.45 1.10 4.20
C PHE A 128 -16.61 -0.34 3.71
N VAL A 129 -15.48 -1.01 3.49
CA VAL A 129 -15.39 -2.42 3.10
C VAL A 129 -14.28 -3.09 3.91
N ASP A 130 -14.43 -4.38 4.15
CA ASP A 130 -13.45 -5.17 4.90
C ASP A 130 -12.17 -5.39 4.06
N GLY A 131 -11.02 -5.26 4.72
CA GLY A 131 -9.71 -5.48 4.13
C GLY A 131 -8.62 -5.69 5.17
N VAL A 132 -7.41 -5.99 4.71
CA VAL A 132 -6.24 -6.11 5.59
C VAL A 132 -5.48 -4.80 5.58
N ILE A 133 -5.27 -4.21 6.75
CA ILE A 133 -4.63 -2.89 6.89
C ILE A 133 -3.22 -3.03 7.47
N ILE A 134 -2.28 -2.23 6.96
CA ILE A 134 -0.95 -2.06 7.55
C ILE A 134 -0.67 -0.57 7.75
N ARG A 135 -0.42 -0.19 9.01
CA ARG A 135 -0.21 1.19 9.44
C ARG A 135 1.24 1.51 9.70
#